data_AF-A0A7Y1YFX7-F1
#
_entry.id   AF-A0A7Y1YFX7-F1
#
_cell.length_a   1.000
_cell.length_b   1.000
_cell.length_c   1.000
_cell.angle_alpha   90.00
_cell.angle_beta   90.00
_cell.angle_gamma   90.00
#
_symmetry.space_group_name_H-M   'P 1'
#
loop_
_entity.id
_entity.type
_entity.pdbx_description
1 polymer ?
#
loop_
_entity_poly.entity_id
_entity_poly.type
_entity_poly.pdbx_seq_one_letter_code
_entity_poly.pdbx_strand_id
1 'polypeptide(L)'
;MTRTNLRFNVWVNDLRAIPARTLSSGHLRVPENQGADTQEVRRGRSFDFYYNDEDKSYLESVEDGVVVVFNKWLEYHMPIEQIDRKNQKIISTRMGGRVIEGDDAYYLEGGRITLDQPGEWYLDRNEDKLYYYPLEGETEIVATVPSLISVLRICSLHSWFPPHLPIYK
;
A
#
# COMPACT_ATOMS: atom_id res chain seq x y z
N MET A 1 20.21 -1.68 -3.50
CA MET A 1 19.29 -2.53 -2.72
C MET A 1 17.88 -2.12 -3.07
N THR A 2 17.10 -2.98 -3.73
CA THR A 2 15.71 -2.67 -4.09
C THR A 2 14.89 -2.63 -2.80
N ARG A 3 14.47 -1.43 -2.37
CA ARG A 3 13.56 -1.24 -1.23
C ARG A 3 12.24 -1.93 -1.57
N THR A 4 12.11 -3.21 -1.21
CA THR A 4 10.82 -3.88 -1.31
C THR A 4 10.00 -3.39 -0.13
N ASN A 5 9.15 -2.38 -0.36
CA ASN A 5 8.14 -1.96 0.61
C ASN A 5 7.10 -3.08 0.75
N LEU A 6 7.45 -4.09 1.55
CA LEU A 6 6.51 -5.07 2.04
C LEU A 6 5.69 -4.39 3.14
N ARG A 7 4.37 -4.50 3.04
CA ARG A 7 3.46 -4.12 4.13
C ARG A 7 3.67 -5.12 5.25
N PHE A 8 4.08 -4.64 6.41
CA PHE A 8 4.19 -5.45 7.62
C PHE A 8 2.92 -5.28 8.45
N ASN A 9 2.62 -6.27 9.27
CA ASN A 9 1.60 -6.15 10.32
C ASN A 9 2.34 -6.12 11.67
N VAL A 10 1.79 -5.39 12.63
CA VAL A 10 2.31 -5.32 13.99
C VAL A 10 1.23 -5.80 14.94
N TRP A 11 1.62 -6.60 15.92
CA TRP A 11 0.77 -6.95 17.05
C TRP A 11 1.37 -6.35 18.32
N VAL A 12 0.54 -5.71 19.14
CA VAL A 12 0.93 -5.21 20.45
C VAL A 12 0.05 -5.92 21.47
N ASN A 13 0.68 -6.55 22.47
CA ASN A 13 -0.03 -7.28 23.53
C ASN A 13 -1.07 -8.27 22.95
N ASP A 14 -0.67 -9.03 21.93
CA ASP A 14 -1.46 -10.00 21.15
C ASP A 14 -2.64 -9.42 20.33
N LEU A 15 -2.84 -8.10 20.31
CA LEU A 15 -3.82 -7.41 19.49
C LEU A 15 -3.17 -6.84 18.23
N ARG A 16 -3.84 -6.96 17.08
CA ARG A 16 -3.33 -6.37 15.83
C ARG A 16 -3.41 -4.84 15.92
N ALA A 17 -2.25 -4.19 15.88
CA ALA A 17 -2.16 -2.75 15.75
C ALA A 17 -2.51 -2.31 14.31
N ILE A 18 -3.06 -1.11 14.17
CA ILE A 18 -3.55 -0.58 12.89
C ILE A 18 -2.46 0.30 12.29
N PRO A 19 -2.11 0.18 10.99
CA PRO A 19 -1.23 1.15 10.37
C PRO A 19 -1.85 2.55 10.46
N ALA A 20 -1.07 3.52 10.93
CA ALA A 20 -1.43 4.94 10.91
C ALA A 20 -1.92 5.33 9.50
N ARG A 21 -3.10 5.95 9.37
CA ARG A 21 -3.68 6.22 8.05
C ARG A 21 -4.48 7.52 7.92
N THR A 22 -4.55 8.04 6.70
CA THR A 22 -5.40 9.19 6.35
C THR A 22 -6.71 8.74 5.73
N LEU A 23 -7.90 9.07 6.21
CA LEU A 23 -8.26 9.67 7.49
C LEU A 23 -8.55 8.53 8.47
N SER A 24 -8.68 8.85 9.76
CA SER A 24 -9.18 7.86 10.75
C SER A 24 -10.52 7.26 10.31
N SER A 25 -11.38 8.06 9.66
CA SER A 25 -12.61 7.62 8.99
C SER A 25 -12.82 8.31 7.64
N GLY A 26 -13.39 7.59 6.66
CA GLY A 26 -13.62 8.11 5.30
C GLY A 26 -12.44 7.89 4.35
N HIS A 27 -12.49 8.55 3.19
CA HIS A 27 -11.50 8.41 2.12
C HIS A 27 -11.32 9.74 1.38
N LEU A 28 -10.11 9.95 0.86
CA LEU A 28 -9.81 10.99 -0.13
C LEU A 28 -10.34 10.55 -1.50
N ARG A 29 -10.40 11.47 -2.46
CA ARG A 29 -10.96 11.22 -3.80
C ARG A 29 -9.98 11.59 -4.89
N VAL A 30 -9.78 10.69 -5.84
CA VAL A 30 -8.99 10.99 -7.03
C VAL A 30 -9.72 12.07 -7.85
N PRO A 31 -9.06 13.19 -8.24
CA PRO A 31 -9.66 14.20 -9.10
C PRO A 31 -10.07 13.60 -10.45
N GLU A 32 -11.17 14.11 -11.00
CA GLU A 32 -11.72 13.67 -12.29
C GLU A 32 -10.72 13.77 -13.45
N ASN A 33 -9.77 14.71 -13.36
CA ASN A 33 -8.75 14.90 -14.38
C ASN A 33 -7.60 13.87 -14.22
N GLN A 34 -7.79 12.66 -14.77
CA GLN A 34 -6.74 11.64 -14.90
C GLN A 34 -6.15 11.54 -16.32
N GLY A 35 -6.41 12.54 -17.18
CA GLY A 35 -5.99 12.54 -18.58
C GLY A 35 -7.06 11.99 -19.53
N ALA A 36 -6.62 11.40 -20.65
CA ALA A 36 -7.53 11.00 -21.73
C ALA A 36 -8.38 9.78 -21.36
N ASP A 37 -9.71 9.95 -21.35
CA ASP A 37 -10.66 8.88 -21.04
C ASP A 37 -11.06 8.08 -22.30
N THR A 38 -10.16 7.20 -22.76
CA THR A 38 -10.39 6.34 -23.93
C THR A 38 -10.56 4.88 -23.54
N GLN A 39 -11.18 4.06 -24.41
CA GLN A 39 -11.34 2.63 -24.15
C GLN A 39 -10.00 1.89 -23.97
N GLU A 40 -8.94 2.35 -24.64
CA GLU A 40 -7.58 1.83 -24.49
C GLU A 40 -7.02 2.14 -23.10
N VAL A 41 -7.13 3.40 -22.66
CA VAL A 41 -6.69 3.84 -21.33
C VAL A 41 -7.45 3.09 -20.22
N ARG A 42 -8.77 2.91 -20.36
CA ARG A 42 -9.61 2.15 -19.40
C ARG A 42 -9.23 0.68 -19.26
N ARG A 43 -8.56 0.09 -20.26
CA ARG A 43 -8.01 -1.28 -20.21
C ARG A 43 -6.56 -1.32 -19.76
N GLY A 44 -5.95 -0.16 -19.57
CA GLY A 44 -4.59 0.01 -19.10
C GLY A 44 -4.43 -0.24 -17.60
N ARG A 45 -3.22 0.07 -17.12
CA ARG A 45 -2.78 -0.06 -15.74
C ARG A 45 -1.93 1.15 -15.40
N SER A 46 -2.00 1.62 -14.16
CA SER A 46 -1.31 2.86 -13.73
C SER A 46 -0.37 2.63 -12.56
N PHE A 47 0.79 3.29 -12.61
CA PHE A 47 1.69 3.44 -11.47
C PHE A 47 1.42 4.74 -10.70
N ASP A 48 0.71 5.68 -11.32
CA ASP A 48 0.48 7.01 -10.78
C ASP A 48 -0.95 7.47 -10.98
N PHE A 49 -1.32 8.50 -10.22
CA PHE A 49 -2.55 9.26 -10.36
C PHE A 49 -2.36 10.67 -9.81
N TYR A 50 -3.18 11.62 -10.27
CA TYR A 50 -3.18 12.98 -9.72
C TYR A 50 -3.89 13.04 -8.37
N TYR A 51 -3.48 13.93 -7.46
CA TYR A 51 -4.16 14.18 -6.18
C TYR A 51 -4.72 15.61 -6.11
N ASN A 52 -5.70 15.90 -5.24
CA ASN A 52 -6.24 17.27 -5.12
C ASN A 52 -5.31 18.17 -4.32
N ASP A 53 -5.32 19.47 -4.60
CA ASP A 53 -4.54 20.44 -3.83
C ASP A 53 -4.89 20.45 -2.34
N GLU A 54 -6.14 20.14 -1.98
CA GLU A 54 -6.63 20.02 -0.60
C GLU A 54 -5.97 18.85 0.14
N ASP A 55 -5.49 17.83 -0.58
CA ASP A 55 -4.89 16.63 0.00
C ASP A 55 -3.39 16.83 0.37
N LYS A 56 -2.79 17.98 0.02
CA LYS A 56 -1.34 18.24 0.14
C LYS A 56 -0.79 18.04 1.55
N SER A 57 -1.55 18.40 2.57
CA SER A 57 -1.14 18.29 3.99
C SER A 57 -1.03 16.84 4.43
N TYR A 58 -1.89 15.95 3.93
CA TYR A 58 -1.84 14.52 4.23
C TYR A 58 -0.68 13.81 3.54
N LEU A 59 -0.11 14.43 2.51
CA LEU A 59 1.03 13.89 1.75
C LEU A 59 2.38 14.27 2.37
N GLU A 60 2.40 14.89 3.55
CA GLU A 60 3.64 15.17 4.27
C GLU A 60 4.06 13.95 5.11
N SER A 61 5.34 13.57 5.06
CA SER A 61 5.89 12.47 5.88
C SER A 61 5.22 11.10 5.66
N VAL A 62 4.83 10.81 4.41
CA VAL A 62 4.24 9.53 3.96
C VAL A 62 5.08 8.85 2.86
N GLU A 63 6.29 9.34 2.59
CA GLU A 63 7.12 8.92 1.44
C GLU A 63 7.50 7.43 1.50
N ASP A 64 7.64 6.85 2.70
CA ASP A 64 7.89 5.42 2.89
C ASP A 64 6.58 4.59 3.06
N GLY A 65 5.44 5.25 2.88
CA GLY A 65 4.10 4.71 3.08
C GLY A 65 3.52 3.95 1.88
N VAL A 66 2.23 3.67 1.98
CA VAL A 66 1.44 2.97 0.96
C VAL A 66 0.23 3.81 0.63
N VAL A 67 -0.01 4.05 -0.66
CA VAL A 67 -1.30 4.55 -1.11
C VAL A 67 -2.21 3.37 -1.37
N VAL A 68 -3.38 3.38 -0.76
CA VAL A 68 -4.38 2.34 -0.91
C VAL A 68 -5.55 2.89 -1.70
N VAL A 69 -5.74 2.36 -2.90
CA VAL A 69 -6.75 2.85 -3.85
C VAL A 69 -7.84 1.82 -4.03
N PHE A 70 -9.09 2.25 -3.87
CA PHE A 70 -10.27 1.47 -4.18
C PHE A 70 -10.70 1.78 -5.61
N ASN A 71 -10.49 0.81 -6.50
CA ASN A 71 -10.87 0.91 -7.90
C ASN A 71 -11.88 -0.20 -8.20
N LYS A 72 -13.14 0.19 -8.39
CA LYS A 72 -14.29 -0.73 -8.51
C LYS A 72 -14.36 -1.69 -7.31
N TRP A 73 -14.21 -2.99 -7.53
CA TRP A 73 -14.25 -4.06 -6.51
C TRP A 73 -12.86 -4.51 -6.07
N LEU A 74 -11.81 -3.74 -6.38
CA LEU A 74 -10.43 -4.05 -6.05
C LEU A 74 -9.85 -2.99 -5.12
N GLU A 75 -9.02 -3.45 -4.19
CA GLU A 75 -8.18 -2.61 -3.33
C GLU A 75 -6.73 -2.83 -3.75
N TYR A 76 -6.06 -1.77 -4.18
CA TYR A 76 -4.66 -1.79 -4.56
C TYR A 76 -3.80 -1.14 -3.48
N HIS A 77 -2.94 -1.94 -2.85
CA HIS A 77 -1.88 -1.44 -1.97
C HIS A 77 -0.65 -1.11 -2.80
N MET A 78 -0.46 0.17 -3.08
CA MET A 78 0.55 0.70 -3.98
C MET A 78 1.62 1.42 -3.15
N PRO A 79 2.80 0.83 -2.91
CA PRO A 79 3.84 1.49 -2.12
C PRO A 79 4.34 2.75 -2.81
N ILE A 80 4.43 3.85 -2.07
CA ILE A 80 4.80 5.15 -2.62
C ILE A 80 6.28 5.11 -3.01
N GLU A 81 6.56 5.57 -4.22
CA GLU A 81 7.90 5.81 -4.73
C GLU A 81 8.25 7.29 -4.59
N GLN A 82 7.31 8.16 -4.98
CA GLN A 82 7.51 9.59 -5.00
C GLN A 82 6.18 10.34 -4.93
N ILE A 83 6.16 11.45 -4.18
CA ILE A 83 5.14 12.49 -4.31
C ILE A 83 5.69 13.60 -5.20
N ASP A 84 5.29 13.62 -6.47
CA ASP A 84 5.67 14.67 -7.42
C ASP A 84 4.79 15.90 -7.22
N ARG A 85 5.22 16.78 -6.31
CA ARG A 85 4.51 18.01 -5.97
C ARG A 85 4.46 19.02 -7.11
N LYS A 86 5.39 18.94 -8.08
CA LYS A 86 5.42 19.85 -9.23
C LYS A 86 4.33 19.50 -10.23
N ASN A 87 4.10 18.20 -10.44
CA ASN A 87 3.09 17.69 -11.38
C ASN A 87 1.81 17.19 -10.69
N GLN A 88 1.71 17.34 -9.36
CA GLN A 88 0.58 16.91 -8.51
C GLN A 88 0.26 15.41 -8.64
N LYS A 89 1.28 14.56 -8.62
CA LYS A 89 1.11 13.10 -8.76
C LYS A 89 1.64 12.32 -7.56
N ILE A 90 0.93 11.25 -7.23
CA ILE A 90 1.47 10.16 -6.40
C ILE A 90 1.97 9.08 -7.36
N ILE A 91 3.25 8.71 -7.24
CA ILE A 91 3.89 7.69 -8.07
C ILE A 91 4.21 6.50 -7.18
N SER A 92 3.86 5.29 -7.63
CA SER A 92 4.08 4.05 -6.91
C SER A 92 5.06 3.12 -7.61
N THR A 93 5.78 2.33 -6.81
CA THR A 93 6.62 1.23 -7.27
C THR A 93 5.84 0.03 -7.81
N ARG A 94 4.53 -0.07 -7.51
CA ARG A 94 3.65 -1.15 -7.97
C ARG A 94 2.50 -0.60 -8.77
N MET A 95 2.23 -1.25 -9.90
CA MET A 95 1.12 -0.88 -10.77
C MET A 95 -0.20 -1.42 -10.21
N GLY A 96 -1.27 -0.64 -10.33
CA GLY A 96 -2.62 -1.13 -10.16
C GLY A 96 -2.97 -2.20 -11.20
N GLY A 97 -3.93 -3.05 -10.90
CA GLY A 97 -4.49 -4.03 -11.85
C GLY A 97 -5.30 -3.40 -12.98
N ARG A 98 -5.66 -2.13 -12.83
CA ARG A 98 -6.45 -1.30 -13.76
C ARG A 98 -5.93 0.14 -13.69
N VAL A 99 -6.36 0.98 -14.63
CA VAL A 99 -6.18 2.43 -14.54
C VAL A 99 -6.92 2.96 -13.31
N ILE A 100 -6.31 3.93 -12.62
CA ILE A 100 -6.96 4.69 -11.54
C ILE A 100 -7.82 5.75 -12.22
N GLU A 101 -9.10 5.81 -11.83
CA GLU A 101 -10.12 6.66 -12.46
C GLU A 101 -10.45 7.85 -11.54
N GLY A 102 -11.08 8.88 -12.12
CA GLY A 102 -11.70 9.95 -11.34
C GLY A 102 -12.71 9.40 -10.34
N ASP A 103 -12.82 10.06 -9.18
CA ASP A 103 -13.69 9.70 -8.04
C ASP A 103 -13.35 8.36 -7.35
N ASP A 104 -12.33 7.62 -7.79
CA ASP A 104 -11.81 6.49 -7.03
C ASP A 104 -11.43 6.95 -5.61
N ALA A 105 -11.80 6.15 -4.62
CA ALA A 105 -11.50 6.45 -3.23
C ALA A 105 -10.07 6.00 -2.90
N TYR A 106 -9.35 6.77 -2.10
CA TYR A 106 -8.05 6.33 -1.60
C TYR A 106 -7.75 6.81 -0.19
N TYR A 107 -6.78 6.14 0.43
CA TYR A 107 -6.17 6.56 1.68
C TYR A 107 -4.66 6.33 1.65
N LEU A 108 -3.94 6.96 2.57
CA LEU A 108 -2.50 6.78 2.77
C LEU A 108 -2.29 6.01 4.07
N GLU A 109 -1.41 5.02 4.06
CA GLU A 109 -0.95 4.32 5.26
C GLU A 109 0.54 4.58 5.51
N GLY A 110 0.94 4.54 6.78
CA GLY A 110 2.34 4.56 7.18
C GLY A 110 2.94 5.96 7.14
N GLY A 111 2.15 6.99 7.45
CA GLY A 111 2.63 8.35 7.65
C GLY A 111 2.93 8.66 9.11
N ARG A 112 3.94 9.49 9.37
CA ARG A 112 4.18 10.01 10.73
C ARG A 112 3.05 10.92 11.19
N ILE A 113 2.57 11.79 10.29
CA ILE A 113 1.50 12.76 10.59
C ILE A 113 0.14 12.08 10.83
N THR A 114 -0.03 10.86 10.34
CA THR A 114 -1.27 10.09 10.44
C THR A 114 -1.32 9.19 11.67
N LEU A 115 -0.29 9.21 12.53
CA LEU A 115 -0.27 8.48 13.80
C LEU A 115 -1.00 9.32 14.85
N ASP A 116 -2.33 9.31 14.82
CA ASP A 116 -3.15 10.25 15.59
C ASP A 116 -4.25 9.59 16.45
N GLN A 117 -4.49 8.28 16.29
CA GLN A 117 -5.43 7.52 17.12
C GLN A 117 -4.72 6.44 17.97
N PRO A 118 -5.23 6.16 19.19
CA PRO A 118 -4.82 4.99 19.96
C PRO A 118 -4.94 3.68 19.16
N GLY A 119 -3.95 2.80 19.29
CA GLY A 119 -3.84 1.53 18.57
C GLY A 119 -3.15 1.63 17.21
N GLU A 120 -2.79 2.83 16.75
CA GLU A 120 -2.06 3.02 15.50
C GLU A 120 -0.55 2.83 15.64
N TRP A 121 0.12 2.45 14.55
CA TRP A 121 1.58 2.36 14.48
C TRP A 121 2.15 2.95 13.18
N TYR A 122 3.39 3.40 13.25
CA TYR A 122 4.18 3.95 12.14
C TYR A 122 5.63 3.47 12.23
N LEU A 123 6.22 3.07 11.10
CA LEU A 123 7.64 2.70 11.02
C LEU A 123 8.42 3.79 10.30
N ASP A 124 9.29 4.47 11.03
CA ASP A 124 10.28 5.37 10.44
C ASP A 124 11.48 4.55 9.96
N ARG A 125 11.58 4.37 8.64
CA ARG A 125 12.66 3.58 8.03
C ARG A 125 13.98 4.33 7.97
N ASN A 126 13.97 5.66 8.10
CA ASN A 126 15.19 6.46 8.08
C ASN A 126 15.86 6.42 9.45
N GLU A 127 15.07 6.39 10.52
CA GLU A 127 15.56 6.25 11.90
C GLU A 127 15.61 4.79 12.39
N ASP A 128 15.04 3.85 11.65
CA ASP A 128 14.84 2.44 12.05
C ASP A 128 14.07 2.32 13.39
N LYS A 129 12.99 3.11 13.52
CA LYS A 129 12.17 3.19 14.74
C LYS A 129 10.70 2.89 14.46
N LEU A 130 10.15 1.99 15.26
CA LEU A 130 8.71 1.71 15.30
C LEU A 130 8.06 2.58 16.37
N TYR A 131 7.09 3.38 15.96
CA TYR A 131 6.25 4.19 16.82
C TYR A 131 4.87 3.53 16.95
N TYR A 132 4.32 3.56 18.16
CA TYR A 132 2.99 3.04 18.47
C TYR A 132 2.28 4.04 19.39
N TYR A 133 1.00 4.31 19.13
CA TYR A 133 0.14 5.07 20.01
C TYR A 133 -0.58 4.05 20.93
N PRO A 134 -0.25 3.99 22.23
CA PRO A 134 -0.89 3.05 23.16
C PRO A 134 -2.40 3.25 23.29
N LEU A 135 -3.11 2.15 23.48
CA LEU A 135 -4.50 2.16 23.93
C LEU A 135 -4.57 2.65 25.39
N GLU A 136 -5.74 3.17 25.78
CA GLU A 136 -5.97 3.61 27.15
C GLU A 136 -5.73 2.45 28.14
N GLY A 137 -4.88 2.69 29.13
CA GLY A 137 -4.54 1.72 30.17
C GLY A 137 -3.38 0.77 29.85
N GLU A 138 -2.78 0.83 28.65
CA GLU A 138 -1.57 0.06 28.35
C GLU A 138 -0.36 0.66 29.08
N THR A 139 0.21 -0.09 30.03
CA THR A 139 1.40 0.34 30.81
C THR A 139 2.69 -0.37 30.40
N GLU A 140 2.56 -1.56 29.80
CA GLU A 140 3.67 -2.35 29.26
C GLU A 140 3.36 -2.70 27.80
N ILE A 141 4.38 -2.64 26.95
CA ILE A 141 4.24 -2.80 25.50
C ILE A 141 5.13 -3.95 25.04
N VAL A 142 4.51 -5.02 24.54
CA VAL A 142 5.20 -6.10 23.83
C VAL A 142 4.78 -6.09 22.37
N ALA A 143 5.70 -5.71 21.48
CA ALA A 143 5.46 -5.65 20.03
C ALA A 143 6.00 -6.91 19.33
N THR A 144 5.14 -7.55 18.53
CA THR A 144 5.47 -8.70 17.68
C THR A 144 5.34 -8.32 16.21
N VAL A 145 6.39 -8.57 15.43
CA VAL A 145 6.46 -8.29 13.99
C VAL A 145 6.87 -9.58 13.25
N PRO A 146 6.14 -9.99 12.19
CA PRO A 146 6.46 -11.20 11.45
C PRO A 146 7.73 -10.99 10.62
N SER A 147 8.68 -11.93 10.75
CA SER A 147 9.93 -11.94 9.98
C SER A 147 9.95 -12.96 8.83
N LEU A 148 9.02 -13.92 8.83
CA LEU A 148 8.95 -15.01 7.86
C LEU A 148 7.70 -14.91 6.99
N ILE A 149 7.87 -15.10 5.68
CA ILE A 149 6.75 -15.17 4.71
C ILE A 149 6.04 -16.53 4.79
N SER A 150 6.77 -17.59 5.15
CA SER A 150 6.24 -18.95 5.28
C SER A 150 6.87 -19.65 6.49
N VAL A 151 6.04 -20.23 7.35
CA VAL A 151 6.51 -21.04 8.50
C VAL A 151 6.85 -22.47 8.05
N LEU A 152 6.08 -23.04 7.13
CA LEU A 152 6.31 -24.36 6.55
C LEU A 152 6.08 -24.29 5.04
N ARG A 153 7.00 -24.84 4.26
CA ARG A 153 6.87 -24.98 2.81
C ARG A 153 7.01 -26.44 2.44
N ILE A 154 5.96 -27.02 1.85
CA ILE A 154 5.97 -28.39 1.32
C ILE A 154 6.07 -28.29 -0.20
N CYS A 155 7.15 -28.83 -0.78
CA CYS A 155 7.34 -28.88 -2.23
C CYS A 155 7.45 -30.33 -2.68
N SER A 156 6.69 -30.71 -3.71
CA SER A 156 6.84 -32.00 -4.39
C SER A 156 7.67 -31.82 -5.66
N LEU A 157 8.68 -32.67 -5.86
CA LEU A 157 9.38 -32.79 -7.13
C LEU A 157 8.58 -33.76 -8.00
N HIS A 158 7.59 -33.24 -8.74
CA HIS A 158 7.04 -34.00 -9.87
C HIS A 158 7.78 -33.57 -11.14
N SER A 159 8.82 -34.31 -11.50
CA SER A 159 9.41 -34.24 -12.84
C SER A 159 8.36 -34.73 -13.84
N TRP A 160 7.81 -33.81 -14.62
CA TRP A 160 6.90 -34.15 -15.71
C TRP A 160 7.71 -34.85 -16.82
N PHE A 161 7.48 -36.15 -17.01
CA PHE A 161 7.84 -36.87 -18.24
C PHE A 161 6.88 -36.43 -19.37
N PRO A 162 7.36 -35.99 -20.55
CA PRO A 162 6.48 -35.79 -21.69
C PRO A 162 6.27 -37.10 -22.46
N PRO A 163 5.03 -37.59 -22.68
CA PRO A 163 4.78 -38.48 -23.79
C PRO A 163 4.54 -37.66 -25.06
N HIS A 164 5.53 -37.72 -25.95
CA HIS A 164 5.43 -37.72 -27.42
C HIS A 164 4.55 -36.66 -28.11
N LEU A 165 5.20 -35.73 -28.81
CA LEU A 165 4.61 -34.97 -29.92
C LEU A 165 4.04 -35.91 -30.98
N PRO A 166 2.79 -35.77 -31.43
CA PRO A 166 2.41 -36.21 -32.76
C PRO A 166 2.76 -35.11 -33.77
N ILE A 167 3.66 -35.45 -34.69
CA ILE A 167 3.83 -34.76 -35.97
C ILE A 167 2.52 -34.92 -36.73
N TYR A 168 1.89 -33.82 -37.13
CA TYR A 168 0.95 -33.84 -38.25
C TYR A 168 1.43 -32.89 -39.34
N LYS A 169 1.38 -33.45 -40.56
CA LYS A 169 1.87 -32.95 -41.84
C LYS A 169 1.15 -31.70 -42.32
#